data_AF-A0A3C1TGH0-F1
#
_entry.id   AF-A0A3C1TGH0-F1
#
_cell.length_a   1.000
_cell.length_b   1.000
_cell.length_c   1.000
_cell.angle_alpha   90.00
_cell.angle_beta   90.00
_cell.angle_gamma   90.00
#
_symmetry.space_group_name_H-M   'P 1'
#
loop_
_entity.id
_entity.type
_entity.pdbx_description
1 polymer ?
#
loop_
_entity_poly.entity_id
_entity_poly.type
_entity_poly.pdbx_seq_one_letter_code
_entity_poly.pdbx_strand_id
1 'polypeptide(L)'
;RHNDIDGTQLLEYLSAEVVKSYFGTRSQSMVFGTAVQGGFKEKIDDLCVKIGEGAGYKGRGKITGSPKDDKLDVVVWVDFKDKYWSKLIGFGQCKTGTTFDDQATIELQPRAFCDKWLIDAPAIEPIKLFFCSQNYPIGDYSKVKNAGLVFDRMRIMDCLIAEELSDSLYQKITAWCTEALAFIQNAQ
;
A
#
# COMPACT_ATOMS: atom_id res chain seq x y z
N ARG A 1 -3.62 -0.91 -18.90
CA ARG A 1 -4.92 -0.24 -18.61
C ARG A 1 -5.98 -0.98 -19.38
N HIS A 2 -7.12 -1.19 -18.76
CA HIS A 2 -8.30 -1.79 -19.38
C HIS A 2 -9.50 -0.98 -18.91
N ASN A 3 -10.38 -0.58 -19.83
CA ASN A 3 -11.53 0.28 -19.60
C ASN A 3 -11.16 1.64 -18.98
N ASP A 4 -10.05 2.22 -19.42
CA ASP A 4 -9.41 3.40 -18.82
C ASP A 4 -9.04 3.27 -17.32
N ILE A 5 -9.15 2.06 -16.75
CA ILE A 5 -8.79 1.74 -15.38
C ILE A 5 -7.34 1.24 -15.33
N ASP A 6 -6.56 1.84 -14.42
CA ASP A 6 -5.18 1.43 -14.16
C ASP A 6 -5.14 0.30 -13.13
N GLY A 7 -4.66 -0.87 -13.55
CA GLY A 7 -4.58 -2.04 -12.68
C GLY A 7 -3.63 -1.85 -11.49
N THR A 8 -2.65 -0.96 -11.61
CA THR A 8 -1.75 -0.61 -10.50
C THR A 8 -2.51 0.14 -9.41
N GLN A 9 -3.28 1.16 -9.81
CA GLN A 9 -4.11 1.92 -8.88
C GLN A 9 -5.22 1.04 -8.27
N LEU A 10 -5.77 0.13 -9.06
CA LEU A 10 -6.78 -0.83 -8.58
C LEU A 10 -6.22 -1.74 -7.48
N LEU A 11 -4.97 -2.21 -7.65
CA LEU A 11 -4.28 -3.00 -6.62
C LEU A 11 -4.03 -2.16 -5.36
N GLU A 12 -3.65 -0.88 -5.47
CA GLU A 12 -3.48 0.00 -4.30
C GLU A 12 -4.78 0.11 -3.49
N TYR A 13 -5.91 0.37 -4.15
CA TYR A 13 -7.22 0.45 -3.49
C TYR A 13 -7.66 -0.88 -2.87
N LEU A 14 -7.53 -1.99 -3.61
CA LEU A 14 -7.86 -3.31 -3.09
C LEU A 14 -6.99 -3.67 -1.88
N SER A 15 -5.70 -3.36 -1.93
CA SER A 15 -4.75 -3.64 -0.84
C SER A 15 -5.08 -2.84 0.42
N ALA A 16 -5.51 -1.59 0.27
CA ALA A 16 -5.97 -0.78 1.39
C ALA A 16 -7.24 -1.36 2.04
N GLU A 17 -8.13 -1.99 1.29
CA GLU A 17 -9.30 -2.66 1.85
C GLU A 17 -8.92 -3.95 2.58
N VAL A 18 -8.17 -4.82 1.90
CA VAL A 18 -7.75 -6.14 2.40
C VAL A 18 -6.91 -6.08 3.67
N VAL A 19 -6.01 -5.09 3.76
CA VAL A 19 -5.15 -4.96 4.94
C VAL A 19 -5.96 -4.64 6.21
N LYS A 20 -7.12 -3.99 6.08
CA LYS A 20 -7.98 -3.73 7.24
C LYS A 20 -8.52 -5.02 7.83
N SER A 21 -8.98 -5.94 6.98
CA SER A 21 -9.48 -7.25 7.40
C SER A 21 -8.43 -8.03 8.19
N TYR A 22 -7.18 -8.01 7.71
CA TYR A 22 -6.07 -8.69 8.38
C TYR A 22 -5.69 -8.04 9.73
N PHE A 23 -5.67 -6.70 9.80
CA PHE A 23 -5.34 -5.96 11.02
C PHE A 23 -6.51 -5.86 12.01
N GLY A 24 -7.71 -6.28 11.58
CA GLY A 24 -8.92 -6.35 12.38
C GLY A 24 -9.78 -5.09 12.30
N THR A 25 -10.98 -5.19 12.89
CA THR A 25 -12.07 -4.20 12.75
C THR A 25 -11.78 -2.80 13.28
N ARG A 26 -10.72 -2.63 14.08
CA ARG A 26 -10.28 -1.33 14.61
C ARG A 26 -9.28 -0.63 13.71
N SER A 27 -8.80 -1.31 12.67
CA SER A 27 -7.83 -0.77 11.75
C SER A 27 -8.48 0.27 10.83
N GLN A 28 -7.66 1.23 10.43
CA GLN A 28 -7.95 2.18 9.39
C GLN A 28 -6.85 2.06 8.34
N SER A 29 -7.17 2.38 7.10
CA SER A 29 -6.19 2.40 6.02
C SER A 29 -6.42 3.57 5.09
N MET A 30 -5.38 3.88 4.31
CA MET A 30 -5.47 4.82 3.20
C MET A 30 -4.55 4.40 2.07
N VAL A 31 -4.95 4.75 0.84
CA VAL A 31 -4.02 4.78 -0.27
C VAL A 31 -3.18 6.05 -0.16
N PHE A 32 -1.87 5.90 -0.28
CA PHE A 32 -0.88 6.97 -0.31
C PHE A 32 -0.27 7.14 -1.71
N GLY A 33 -0.16 6.04 -2.44
CA GLY A 33 0.51 5.92 -3.73
C GLY A 33 -0.12 6.71 -4.87
N THR A 34 0.12 6.24 -6.09
CA THR A 34 -0.21 6.98 -7.31
C THR A 34 -1.71 7.12 -7.56
N ALA A 35 -2.55 6.31 -6.92
CA ALA A 35 -3.99 6.35 -7.11
C ALA A 35 -4.68 7.56 -6.47
N VAL A 36 -3.99 8.28 -5.57
CA VAL A 36 -4.49 9.49 -4.92
C VAL A 36 -3.85 10.74 -5.55
N GLN A 37 -4.69 11.71 -5.92
CA GLN A 37 -4.26 13.01 -6.44
C GLN A 37 -3.65 13.88 -5.32
N GLY A 38 -2.81 14.84 -5.71
CA GLY A 38 -2.18 15.78 -4.79
C GLY A 38 -0.65 15.70 -4.81
N GLY A 39 -0.01 16.71 -4.25
CA GLY A 39 1.44 16.75 -4.11
C GLY A 39 1.91 15.89 -2.94
N PHE A 40 3.19 15.51 -2.98
CA PHE A 40 3.78 14.63 -1.96
C PHE A 40 3.78 15.26 -0.57
N LYS A 41 3.96 16.59 -0.46
CA LYS A 41 3.87 17.30 0.83
C LYS A 41 2.48 17.15 1.43
N GLU A 42 1.44 17.40 0.63
CA GLU A 42 0.06 17.34 1.07
C GLU A 42 -0.32 15.92 1.51
N LYS A 43 0.19 14.90 0.81
CA LYS A 43 0.04 13.50 1.20
C LYS A 43 0.71 13.16 2.53
N ILE A 44 1.92 13.67 2.77
CA ILE A 44 2.62 13.48 4.05
C ILE A 44 1.87 14.19 5.19
N ASP A 45 1.41 15.42 4.97
CA ASP A 45 0.66 16.16 5.99
C ASP A 45 -0.67 15.45 6.31
N ASP A 46 -1.40 14.98 5.30
CA ASP A 46 -2.63 14.19 5.46
C ASP A 46 -2.37 12.86 6.18
N LEU A 47 -1.28 12.17 5.84
CA LEU A 47 -0.83 10.97 6.54
C LEU A 47 -0.62 11.26 8.03
N CYS A 48 0.16 12.29 8.38
CA CYS A 48 0.44 12.66 9.76
C CYS A 48 -0.83 13.03 10.54
N VAL A 49 -1.77 13.74 9.91
CA VAL A 49 -3.07 14.06 10.50
C VAL A 49 -3.88 12.80 10.78
N LYS A 50 -3.93 11.85 9.84
CA LYS A 50 -4.71 10.62 9.98
C LYS A 50 -4.15 9.66 11.02
N ILE A 51 -2.84 9.47 11.06
CA ILE A 51 -2.20 8.57 12.04
C ILE A 51 -1.98 9.24 13.41
N GLY A 52 -1.97 10.58 13.46
CA GLY A 52 -1.71 11.36 14.69
C GLY A 52 -0.24 11.32 15.14
N GLU A 53 0.67 10.94 14.26
CA GLU A 53 2.12 10.82 14.49
C GLU A 53 2.90 11.41 13.30
N GLY A 54 4.13 11.86 13.54
CA GLY A 54 5.06 12.30 12.49
C GLY A 54 5.21 13.82 12.29
N ALA A 55 4.32 14.61 12.90
CA ALA A 55 4.36 16.08 12.94
C ALA A 55 4.39 16.84 11.59
N GLY A 56 4.15 16.15 10.46
CA GLY A 56 4.03 16.74 9.13
C GLY A 56 5.29 16.61 8.27
N TYR A 57 5.29 17.29 7.13
CA TYR A 57 6.35 17.17 6.12
C TYR A 57 7.64 17.92 6.48
N LYS A 58 8.75 17.19 6.56
CA LYS A 58 10.10 17.72 6.88
C LYS A 58 10.71 18.63 5.81
N GLY A 59 10.23 18.53 4.56
CA GLY A 59 10.85 19.21 3.42
C GLY A 59 11.91 18.36 2.71
N ARG A 60 12.27 18.76 1.48
CA ARG A 60 13.22 18.00 0.64
C ARG A 60 14.69 18.19 1.04
N GLY A 61 15.03 19.23 1.80
CA GLY A 61 16.44 19.57 2.06
C GLY A 61 17.26 19.62 0.76
N LYS A 62 18.31 18.79 0.66
CA LYS A 62 19.16 18.64 -0.53
C LYS A 62 18.73 17.51 -1.49
N ILE A 63 17.59 16.86 -1.26
CA ILE A 63 17.12 15.73 -2.07
C ILE A 63 16.74 16.25 -3.46
N THR A 64 17.41 15.71 -4.49
CA THR A 64 17.14 16.03 -5.89
C THR A 64 16.02 15.13 -6.45
N GLY A 65 15.20 15.69 -7.35
CA GLY A 65 14.04 15.02 -7.94
C GLY A 65 12.71 15.39 -7.27
N SER A 66 11.61 14.99 -7.92
CA SER A 66 10.26 15.09 -7.38
C SER A 66 9.80 13.69 -6.97
N PRO A 67 9.98 13.29 -5.70
CA PRO A 67 9.44 12.03 -5.21
C PRO A 67 7.93 12.10 -5.32
N LYS A 68 7.35 11.11 -6.00
CA LYS A 68 5.89 10.99 -6.14
C LYS A 68 5.30 10.47 -4.82
N ASP A 69 5.80 9.33 -4.37
CA ASP A 69 5.32 8.57 -3.21
C ASP A 69 6.46 7.88 -2.45
N ASP A 70 7.70 7.92 -2.98
CA ASP A 70 8.87 7.22 -2.45
C ASP A 70 8.58 5.74 -2.10
N LYS A 71 7.82 5.07 -2.98
CA LYS A 71 7.47 3.63 -2.90
C LYS A 71 6.42 3.27 -1.84
N LEU A 72 5.88 4.25 -1.11
CA LEU A 72 4.78 4.03 -0.19
C LEU A 72 3.45 4.08 -0.95
N ASP A 73 2.69 2.99 -0.96
CA ASP A 73 1.43 2.91 -1.71
C ASP A 73 0.21 2.84 -0.79
N VAL A 74 0.33 2.13 0.33
CA VAL A 74 -0.76 1.89 1.29
C VAL A 74 -0.25 2.12 2.70
N VAL A 75 -1.08 2.74 3.54
CA VAL A 75 -0.83 2.85 4.97
C VAL A 75 -2.00 2.23 5.73
N VAL A 76 -1.71 1.46 6.77
CA VAL A 76 -2.70 0.92 7.72
C VAL A 76 -2.27 1.31 9.14
N TRP A 77 -3.22 1.57 10.03
CA TRP A 77 -2.92 1.77 11.44
C TRP A 77 -4.06 1.29 12.32
N VAL A 78 -3.75 0.98 13.58
CA VAL A 78 -4.73 0.53 14.58
C VAL A 78 -4.64 1.44 15.80
N ASP A 79 -5.60 2.35 15.93
CA ASP A 79 -5.64 3.27 17.05
C ASP A 79 -6.03 2.59 18.37
N PHE A 80 -5.39 3.03 19.46
CA PHE A 80 -5.96 2.91 20.79
C PHE A 80 -7.20 3.80 20.95
N LYS A 81 -8.04 3.50 21.94
CA LYS A 81 -9.30 4.24 22.14
C LYS A 81 -9.06 5.72 22.43
N ASP A 82 -7.94 6.03 23.06
CA ASP A 82 -7.51 7.37 23.45
C ASP A 82 -6.82 8.16 22.32
N LYS A 83 -6.57 7.51 21.17
CA LYS A 83 -5.91 8.08 19.99
C LYS A 83 -4.47 8.57 20.23
N TYR A 84 -3.86 8.24 21.36
CA TYR A 84 -2.47 8.60 21.64
C TYR A 84 -1.48 7.80 20.78
N TRP A 85 -0.21 8.20 20.87
CA TRP A 85 0.91 7.61 20.15
C TRP A 85 1.17 6.15 20.54
N SER A 86 2.18 5.53 19.93
CA SER A 86 2.61 4.15 20.21
C SER A 86 1.63 3.11 19.67
N LYS A 87 1.00 3.41 18.53
CA LYS A 87 0.04 2.53 17.85
C LYS A 87 0.72 1.65 16.79
N LEU A 88 0.01 0.62 16.35
CA LEU A 88 0.47 -0.19 15.22
C LEU A 88 0.27 0.60 13.93
N ILE A 89 1.34 0.74 13.14
CA ILE A 89 1.34 1.36 11.81
C ILE A 89 1.99 0.40 10.84
N GLY A 90 1.43 0.22 9.65
CA GLY A 90 1.98 -0.57 8.56
C GLY A 90 2.11 0.26 7.29
N PHE A 91 3.28 0.20 6.66
CA PHE A 91 3.60 0.86 5.40
C PHE A 91 3.73 -0.19 4.31
N GLY A 92 2.95 -0.06 3.25
CA GLY A 92 2.82 -1.04 2.19
C GLY A 92 3.22 -0.53 0.82
N GLN A 93 3.85 -1.41 0.04
CA GLN A 93 4.13 -1.20 -1.37
C GLN A 93 3.33 -2.20 -2.22
N CYS A 94 2.80 -1.74 -3.34
CA CYS A 94 2.04 -2.55 -4.30
C CYS A 94 2.85 -2.80 -5.59
N LYS A 95 2.83 -4.04 -6.09
CA LYS A 95 3.47 -4.43 -7.36
C LYS A 95 2.56 -5.29 -8.23
N THR A 96 2.32 -4.83 -9.46
CA THR A 96 1.48 -5.53 -10.46
C THR A 96 2.26 -6.33 -11.51
N GLY A 97 3.60 -6.39 -11.41
CA GLY A 97 4.49 -7.04 -12.38
C GLY A 97 4.64 -8.55 -12.19
N THR A 98 5.21 -9.21 -13.21
CA THR A 98 5.44 -10.68 -13.25
C THR A 98 6.83 -11.10 -12.79
N THR A 99 7.77 -10.15 -12.68
CA THR A 99 9.13 -10.38 -12.18
C THR A 99 9.31 -9.64 -10.85
N PHE A 100 9.17 -10.38 -9.75
CA PHE A 100 9.59 -9.90 -8.43
C PHE A 100 11.09 -10.11 -8.31
N ASP A 101 11.86 -9.13 -8.78
CA ASP A 101 13.27 -9.09 -8.44
C ASP A 101 13.43 -8.83 -6.94
N ASP A 102 14.58 -9.20 -6.39
CA ASP A 102 14.88 -8.97 -4.98
C ASP A 102 14.82 -7.47 -4.66
N GLN A 103 15.04 -6.60 -5.66
CA GLN A 103 14.99 -5.15 -5.53
C GLN A 103 13.59 -4.67 -5.11
N ALA A 104 12.52 -5.11 -5.76
CA ALA A 104 11.15 -4.74 -5.40
C ALA A 104 10.83 -5.08 -3.94
N THR A 105 11.41 -6.16 -3.40
CA THR A 105 11.18 -6.56 -2.01
C THR A 105 11.93 -5.70 -1.01
N ILE A 106 12.95 -4.93 -1.41
CA ILE A 106 13.77 -4.09 -0.52
C ILE A 106 13.53 -2.58 -0.70
N GLU A 107 12.80 -2.15 -1.73
CA GLU A 107 12.62 -0.72 -2.05
C GLU A 107 11.97 0.08 -0.91
N LEU A 108 10.82 -0.37 -0.40
CA LEU A 108 10.18 0.31 0.73
C LEU A 108 10.93 -0.02 2.02
N GLN A 109 11.43 1.03 2.69
CA GLN A 109 12.10 0.92 3.98
C GLN A 109 11.42 1.90 4.96
N PRO A 110 10.47 1.45 5.79
CA PRO A 110 9.61 2.34 6.58
C PRO A 110 10.37 3.32 7.47
N ARG A 111 11.43 2.88 8.17
CA ARG A 111 12.30 3.77 8.95
C ARG A 111 12.94 4.84 8.08
N ALA A 112 13.55 4.45 6.96
CA ALA A 112 14.20 5.41 6.06
C ALA A 112 13.19 6.39 5.47
N PHE A 113 11.97 5.95 5.15
CA PHE A 113 10.88 6.82 4.73
C PHE A 113 10.54 7.85 5.82
N CYS A 114 10.35 7.39 7.06
CA CYS A 114 10.01 8.26 8.18
C CYS A 114 11.11 9.31 8.42
N ASP A 115 12.36 8.88 8.54
CA ASP A 115 13.51 9.75 8.82
C ASP A 115 13.71 10.83 7.75
N LYS A 116 13.38 10.48 6.50
CA LYS A 116 13.53 11.33 5.32
C LYS A 116 12.41 12.35 5.19
N TRP A 117 11.17 11.97 5.46
CA TRP A 117 10.00 12.77 5.08
C TRP A 117 9.19 13.36 6.24
N LEU A 118 9.25 12.75 7.42
CA LEU A 118 8.48 13.19 8.59
C LEU A 118 9.34 14.11 9.47
N ILE A 119 8.72 15.12 10.06
CA ILE A 119 9.39 16.01 11.03
C ILE A 119 9.84 15.18 12.23
N ASP A 120 8.94 14.38 12.78
CA ASP A 120 9.20 13.43 13.85
C ASP A 120 9.04 11.99 13.35
N ALA A 121 9.79 11.04 13.90
CA ALA A 121 9.53 9.63 13.63
C ALA A 121 8.33 9.16 14.47
N PRO A 122 7.49 8.22 13.96
CA PRO A 122 6.50 7.55 14.78
C PRO A 122 7.14 6.88 16.01
N ALA A 123 6.37 6.76 17.10
CA ALA A 123 6.86 6.20 18.35
C ALA A 123 7.31 4.74 18.21
N ILE A 124 6.68 4.00 17.29
CA ILE A 124 7.05 2.64 16.89
C ILE A 124 7.33 2.66 15.39
N GLU A 125 8.42 2.00 14.97
CA GLU A 125 8.73 1.85 13.55
C GLU A 125 7.57 1.15 12.82
N PRO A 126 7.03 1.73 11.73
CA PRO A 126 5.98 1.09 10.96
C PRO A 126 6.43 -0.25 10.38
N ILE A 127 5.57 -1.26 10.45
CA ILE A 127 5.87 -2.57 9.87
C ILE A 127 5.80 -2.49 8.34
N LYS A 128 6.71 -3.19 7.68
CA LYS A 128 6.74 -3.25 6.22
C LYS A 128 5.74 -4.27 5.70
N LEU A 129 4.95 -3.85 4.71
CA LEU A 129 3.98 -4.68 3.99
C LEU A 129 4.33 -4.71 2.50
N PHE A 130 4.05 -5.83 1.84
CA PHE A 130 4.28 -5.99 0.42
C PHE A 130 3.09 -6.67 -0.25
N PHE A 131 2.47 -5.99 -1.20
CA PHE A 131 1.29 -6.46 -1.92
C PHE A 131 1.66 -6.79 -3.37
N CYS A 132 1.27 -7.96 -3.86
CA CYS A 132 1.46 -8.31 -5.27
C CYS A 132 0.28 -9.05 -5.88
N SER A 133 0.06 -8.82 -7.18
CA SER A 133 -1.03 -9.43 -7.94
C SER A 133 -0.77 -10.88 -8.37
N GLN A 134 0.39 -11.44 -8.04
CA GLN A 134 0.80 -12.81 -8.39
C GLN A 134 1.02 -13.65 -7.14
N ASN A 135 1.30 -14.93 -7.31
CA ASN A 135 1.76 -15.79 -6.23
C ASN A 135 3.22 -15.45 -5.87
N TYR A 136 3.48 -15.22 -4.59
CA TYR A 136 4.83 -14.91 -4.12
C TYR A 136 5.54 -16.23 -3.75
N PRO A 137 6.83 -16.41 -4.09
CA PRO A 137 7.56 -17.64 -3.77
C PRO A 137 7.91 -17.69 -2.27
N ILE A 138 6.91 -17.94 -1.43
CA ILE A 138 7.00 -17.97 0.05
C ILE A 138 8.00 -19.02 0.55
N GLY A 139 8.33 -20.02 -0.27
CA GLY A 139 9.34 -21.04 0.03
C GLY A 139 10.77 -20.49 0.17
N ASP A 140 11.05 -19.27 -0.30
CA ASP A 140 12.34 -18.61 -0.12
C ASP A 140 12.30 -17.65 1.08
N TYR A 141 12.80 -18.13 2.22
CA TYR A 141 12.83 -17.37 3.47
C TYR A 141 13.54 -16.02 3.34
N SER A 142 14.58 -15.93 2.51
CA SER A 142 15.37 -14.70 2.34
C SER A 142 14.53 -13.59 1.68
N LYS A 143 13.71 -13.97 0.70
CA LYS A 143 12.81 -13.05 -0.01
C LYS A 143 11.69 -12.55 0.90
N VAL A 144 11.06 -13.46 1.66
CA VAL A 144 10.02 -13.11 2.62
C VAL A 144 10.56 -12.17 3.70
N LYS A 145 11.77 -12.41 4.22
CA LYS A 145 12.39 -11.56 5.24
C LYS A 145 12.55 -10.10 4.76
N ASN A 146 12.90 -9.90 3.50
CA ASN A 146 13.09 -8.57 2.93
C ASN A 146 11.76 -7.85 2.67
N ALA A 147 10.76 -8.57 2.17
CA ALA A 147 9.45 -8.05 1.82
C ALA A 147 8.61 -7.63 3.04
N GLY A 148 8.86 -8.23 4.20
CA GLY A 148 8.05 -8.00 5.40
C GLY A 148 6.78 -8.85 5.37
N LEU A 149 5.65 -8.27 5.77
CA LEU A 149 4.36 -8.97 5.71
C LEU A 149 3.83 -8.98 4.27
N VAL A 150 3.92 -10.14 3.63
CA VAL A 150 3.53 -10.34 2.23
C VAL A 150 2.04 -10.65 2.10
N PHE A 151 1.38 -9.92 1.20
CA PHE A 151 0.03 -10.14 0.68
C PHE A 151 0.13 -10.41 -0.82
N ASP A 152 0.35 -11.68 -1.16
CA ASP A 152 0.30 -12.14 -2.54
C ASP A 152 -1.14 -12.36 -2.99
N ARG A 153 -1.36 -12.75 -4.25
CA ARG A 153 -2.72 -12.94 -4.77
C ARG A 153 -3.56 -13.89 -3.91
N MET A 154 -2.96 -14.89 -3.28
CA MET A 154 -3.70 -15.90 -2.50
C MET A 154 -4.09 -15.31 -1.16
N ARG A 155 -3.17 -14.63 -0.48
CA ARG A 155 -3.42 -13.95 0.80
C ARG A 155 -4.35 -12.75 0.65
N ILE A 156 -4.29 -12.04 -0.47
CA ILE A 156 -5.23 -10.98 -0.80
C ILE A 156 -6.65 -11.55 -0.85
N MET A 157 -6.85 -12.67 -1.54
CA MET A 157 -8.16 -13.31 -1.63
C MET A 157 -8.61 -13.91 -0.29
N ASP A 158 -7.70 -14.47 0.50
CA ASP A 158 -7.99 -15.03 1.84
C ASP A 158 -8.47 -13.95 2.82
N CYS A 159 -7.91 -12.75 2.72
CA CYS A 159 -8.26 -11.61 3.58
C CYS A 159 -9.38 -10.73 3.01
N LEU A 160 -9.85 -10.99 1.78
CA LEU A 160 -10.90 -10.20 1.15
C LEU A 160 -12.28 -10.58 1.71
N ILE A 161 -12.94 -9.62 2.35
CA ILE A 161 -14.35 -9.74 2.76
C ILE A 161 -15.18 -9.02 1.71
N ALA A 162 -15.87 -9.79 0.85
CA ALA A 162 -16.56 -9.24 -0.32
C ALA A 162 -17.66 -8.24 0.07
N GLU A 163 -18.33 -8.48 1.19
CA GLU A 163 -19.41 -7.64 1.73
C GLU A 163 -18.93 -6.29 2.26
N GLU A 164 -17.63 -6.16 2.58
CA GLU A 164 -17.03 -4.90 3.06
C GLU A 164 -16.45 -4.06 1.92
N LEU A 165 -16.35 -4.62 0.71
CA LEU A 165 -15.81 -3.92 -0.45
C LEU A 165 -16.81 -2.88 -0.96
N SER A 166 -16.38 -1.63 -1.12
CA SER A 166 -17.26 -0.59 -1.67
C SER A 166 -17.78 -0.97 -3.07
N ASP A 167 -19.06 -0.70 -3.34
CA ASP A 167 -19.69 -0.96 -4.65
C ASP A 167 -18.90 -0.37 -5.81
N SER A 168 -18.37 0.84 -5.62
CA SER A 168 -17.53 1.51 -6.62
C SER A 168 -16.24 0.74 -6.90
N LEU A 169 -15.58 0.18 -5.88
CA LEU A 169 -14.35 -0.58 -6.09
C LEU A 169 -14.65 -1.94 -6.72
N TYR A 170 -15.71 -2.61 -6.25
CA TYR A 170 -16.18 -3.86 -6.85
C TYR A 170 -16.47 -3.71 -8.34
N GLN A 171 -17.27 -2.70 -8.73
CA GLN A 171 -17.58 -2.42 -10.14
C GLN A 171 -16.34 -2.13 -10.98
N LYS A 172 -15.37 -1.38 -10.45
CA LYS A 172 -14.10 -1.11 -11.14
C LYS A 172 -13.28 -2.38 -11.35
N ILE A 173 -13.21 -3.25 -10.34
CA ILE A 173 -12.53 -4.55 -10.43
C ILE A 173 -13.20 -5.42 -11.49
N THR A 174 -14.53 -5.56 -11.44
CA THR A 174 -15.27 -6.34 -12.43
C THR A 174 -15.04 -5.82 -13.84
N ALA A 175 -15.20 -4.51 -14.06
CA ALA A 175 -15.04 -3.91 -15.39
C ALA A 175 -13.61 -4.10 -15.94
N TRP A 176 -12.59 -3.88 -15.10
CA TRP A 176 -11.20 -4.09 -15.49
C TRP A 176 -10.93 -5.55 -15.85
N CYS A 177 -11.40 -6.50 -15.03
CA CYS A 177 -11.22 -7.93 -15.26
C CYS A 177 -11.95 -8.40 -16.53
N THR A 178 -13.18 -7.95 -16.77
CA THR A 178 -13.96 -8.31 -17.96
C THR A 178 -13.23 -7.90 -19.24
N GLU A 179 -12.71 -6.67 -19.30
CA GLU A 179 -11.99 -6.21 -20.49
C GLU A 179 -10.61 -6.87 -20.62
N ALA A 180 -9.89 -7.08 -19.52
CA ALA A 180 -8.62 -7.80 -19.55
C ALA A 180 -8.80 -9.23 -20.10
N LEU A 181 -9.88 -9.92 -19.71
CA LEU A 181 -10.22 -11.24 -20.22
C LEU A 181 -10.58 -11.21 -21.72
N ALA A 182 -11.43 -10.27 -22.13
CA ALA A 182 -11.79 -10.11 -23.54
C ALA A 182 -10.56 -9.81 -24.41
N PHE A 183 -9.64 -8.98 -23.92
CA PHE A 183 -8.38 -8.68 -24.60
C PHE A 183 -7.51 -9.93 -24.78
N ILE A 184 -7.37 -10.76 -23.74
CA ILE A 184 -6.60 -12.01 -23.80
C ILE A 184 -7.25 -13.00 -24.79
N GLN A 185 -8.57 -13.14 -24.76
CA GLN A 185 -9.31 -14.04 -25.65
C GLN A 185 -9.21 -13.63 -27.12
N ASN A 186 -9.22 -12.33 -27.40
CA ASN A 186 -9.08 -11.80 -28.77
C ASN A 186 -7.62 -11.86 -29.29
N ALA A 187 -6.65 -12.09 -28.41
CA ALA A 187 -5.24 -12.20 -28.76
C ALA A 187 -4.77 -13.66 -28.99
N GLN A 188 -5.65 -14.64 -28.74
CA GLN A 188 -5.46 -16.07 -29.02
C GLN A 188 -6.12 -16.46 -30.35
#